data_AF-A0A2K5ZI90-F1
#
_entry.id   AF-A0A2K5ZI90-F1
#
_cell.length_a   1.000
_cell.length_b   1.000
_cell.length_c   1.000
_cell.angle_alpha   90.00
_cell.angle_beta   90.00
_cell.angle_gamma   90.00
#
_symmetry.space_group_name_H-M   'P 1'
#
loop_
_entity.id
_entity.type
_entity.pdbx_description
1 polymer ?
#
loop_
_entity_poly.entity_id
_entity_poly.type
_entity_poly.pdbx_seq_one_letter_code
_entity_poly.pdbx_strand_id
1 'polypeptide(L)'
;MAASTSVVPVAVTAAVAPVLSTNSDFSDLREIKKQLLLIAGLTRERGLLHSSKWSAELAFSLPALPLAELQPPPPITEEDAQDMDAYTLAKAYFDVKEYDRAAHFLHGCDSKKAYFLYMYSRYLVRAILKCHSAFSETSIFRTNGKVKSFK
;
A
#
# COMPACT_ATOMS: atom_id res chain seq x y z
N MET A 1 -8.93 49.16 -39.54
CA MET A 1 -9.63 47.87 -39.45
C MET A 1 -8.54 46.79 -39.39
N ALA A 2 -7.91 46.48 -38.25
CA ALA A 2 -8.42 45.65 -37.15
C ALA A 2 -9.07 44.36 -37.70
N ALA A 3 -8.62 43.13 -37.42
CA ALA A 3 -8.15 42.63 -36.13
C ALA A 3 -7.05 41.56 -36.25
N SER A 4 -6.07 41.65 -35.37
CA SER A 4 -5.12 40.60 -35.02
C SER A 4 -5.83 39.55 -34.16
N THR A 5 -5.82 38.28 -34.57
CA THR A 5 -6.26 37.16 -33.73
C THR A 5 -5.05 36.59 -32.98
N SER A 6 -4.91 37.05 -31.74
CA SER A 6 -4.05 36.46 -30.71
C SER A 6 -4.61 35.09 -30.31
N VAL A 7 -3.87 34.02 -30.62
CA VAL A 7 -4.11 32.69 -30.04
C VAL A 7 -3.26 32.58 -28.78
N VAL A 8 -3.92 32.69 -27.64
CA VAL A 8 -3.33 32.48 -26.31
C VAL A 8 -3.12 30.97 -26.12
N PRO A 9 -1.91 30.49 -25.76
CA PRO A 9 -1.75 29.11 -25.36
C PRO A 9 -2.33 28.92 -23.96
N VAL A 10 -3.37 28.09 -23.86
CA VAL A 10 -3.90 27.58 -22.59
C VAL A 10 -2.81 26.73 -21.95
N ALA A 11 -2.24 27.25 -20.87
CA ALA A 11 -1.32 26.50 -20.02
C ALA A 11 -2.10 25.35 -19.36
N VAL A 12 -1.98 24.16 -19.94
CA VAL A 12 -2.36 22.92 -19.25
C VAL A 12 -1.38 22.76 -18.10
N THR A 13 -1.84 23.07 -16.89
CA THR A 13 -1.12 22.81 -15.65
C THR A 13 -0.91 21.31 -15.55
N ALA A 14 0.28 20.87 -15.96
CA ALA A 14 0.73 19.51 -15.78
C ALA A 14 0.64 19.16 -14.30
N ALA A 15 -0.12 18.11 -13.99
CA ALA A 15 -0.11 17.49 -12.69
C ALA A 15 1.35 17.21 -12.30
N VAL A 16 1.81 17.87 -11.24
CA VAL A 16 3.10 17.61 -10.62
C VAL A 16 2.99 16.24 -9.95
N ALA A 17 3.14 15.18 -10.74
CA ALA A 17 3.54 13.90 -10.20
C ALA A 17 4.86 14.14 -9.44
N PRO A 18 5.02 13.62 -8.22
CA PRO A 18 6.29 13.73 -7.51
C PRO A 18 7.33 13.03 -8.37
N VAL A 19 8.19 13.83 -9.00
CA VAL A 19 9.35 13.36 -9.75
C VAL A 19 10.22 12.63 -8.73
N LEU A 20 10.18 11.31 -8.76
CA LEU A 20 11.13 10.47 -8.07
C LEU A 20 12.45 10.65 -8.82
N SER A 21 13.25 11.64 -8.42
CA SER A 21 14.57 11.90 -8.98
C SER A 21 15.40 10.62 -8.92
N THR A 22 15.64 9.98 -10.06
CA THR A 22 16.45 8.76 -10.19
C THR A 22 17.96 9.08 -10.12
N ASN A 23 18.35 10.09 -9.34
CA ASN A 23 19.75 10.35 -9.07
C ASN A 23 20.18 9.29 -8.05
N SER A 24 21.04 8.37 -8.48
CA SER A 24 21.64 7.29 -7.69
C SER A 24 22.65 7.80 -6.66
N ASP A 25 22.36 8.94 -6.03
CA ASP A 25 23.27 9.60 -5.11
C ASP A 25 22.76 9.39 -3.68
N PHE A 26 23.42 8.48 -2.96
CA PHE A 26 23.15 8.22 -1.54
C PHE A 26 23.75 9.27 -0.59
N SER A 27 24.24 10.39 -1.16
CA SER A 27 24.98 11.42 -0.43
C SER A 27 24.09 12.27 0.49
N ASP A 28 22.81 12.43 0.15
CA ASP A 28 21.87 13.23 0.95
C ASP A 28 20.99 12.36 1.85
N LEU A 29 21.47 12.12 3.08
CA LEU A 29 20.73 11.34 4.08
C LEU A 29 19.39 11.98 4.46
N ARG A 30 19.24 13.30 4.31
CA ARG A 30 17.96 13.97 4.60
C ARG A 30 16.92 13.63 3.55
N GLU A 31 17.31 13.63 2.28
CA GLU A 31 16.42 13.24 1.18
C GLU A 31 16.05 11.76 1.26
N ILE A 32 17.02 10.89 1.56
CA ILE A 32 16.76 9.46 1.81
C ILE A 32 15.72 9.29 2.93
N LYS A 33 15.85 10.05 4.03
CA LYS A 33 14.89 9.97 5.13
C LYS A 33 13.47 10.39 4.70
N LYS A 34 13.33 11.44 3.88
CA LYS A 34 12.02 11.86 3.35
C LYS A 34 11.41 10.77 2.48
N GLN A 35 12.19 10.19 1.57
CA GLN A 35 11.75 9.08 0.72
C GLN A 35 11.32 7.85 1.54
N LEU A 36 12.06 7.54 2.61
CA LEU A 36 11.76 6.41 3.49
C LEU A 36 10.48 6.62 4.31
N LEU A 37 10.25 7.85 4.79
CA LEU A 37 9.00 8.21 5.47
C LEU A 37 7.80 8.18 4.50
N LEU A 38 8.00 8.66 3.27
CA LEU A 38 6.97 8.62 2.22
C LEU A 38 6.59 7.17 1.89
N ILE A 39 7.56 6.30 1.62
CA ILE A 39 7.26 4.90 1.30
C ILE A 39 6.69 4.14 2.51
N ALA A 40 7.12 4.45 3.74
CA ALA A 40 6.54 3.87 4.94
C ALA A 40 5.04 4.20 5.08
N GLY A 41 4.64 5.43 4.75
CA GLY A 41 3.24 5.84 4.68
C GLY A 41 2.47 5.14 3.57
N LEU A 42 3.00 5.15 2.33
CA LEU A 42 2.35 4.56 1.15
C LEU A 42 2.13 3.05 1.27
N THR A 43 3.09 2.34 1.87
CA THR A 43 2.99 0.89 2.12
C THR A 43 2.03 0.57 3.26
N ARG A 44 1.98 1.40 4.31
CA ARG A 44 1.01 1.27 5.41
C ARG A 44 -0.43 1.41 4.91
N GLU A 45 -0.69 2.40 4.07
CA GLU A 45 -2.01 2.61 3.46
C GLU A 45 -2.43 1.41 2.59
N ARG A 46 -1.48 0.78 1.90
CA ARG A 46 -1.74 -0.41 1.07
C ARG A 46 -1.85 -1.72 1.86
N GLY A 47 -1.64 -1.70 3.18
CA GLY A 47 -1.67 -2.90 4.03
C GLY A 47 -0.40 -3.75 3.98
N LEU A 48 0.70 -3.24 3.41
CA LEU A 48 2.00 -3.92 3.32
C LEU A 48 2.81 -3.73 4.62
N LEU A 49 2.43 -4.48 5.66
CA LEU A 49 2.93 -4.28 7.02
C LEU A 49 4.45 -4.45 7.15
N HIS A 50 5.02 -5.50 6.56
CA HIS A 50 6.45 -5.79 6.70
C HIS A 50 7.33 -4.76 5.98
N SER A 51 6.94 -4.33 4.79
CA SER A 51 7.65 -3.28 4.04
C SER A 51 7.59 -1.95 4.79
N SER A 52 6.41 -1.59 5.30
CA SER A 52 6.25 -0.36 6.11
C SER A 52 7.11 -0.40 7.37
N LYS A 53 7.12 -1.54 8.08
CA LYS A 53 7.97 -1.76 9.26
C LYS A 53 9.45 -1.56 8.94
N TRP A 54 9.95 -2.20 7.89
CA TRP A 54 11.35 -2.11 7.49
C TRP A 54 11.74 -0.67 7.11
N SER A 55 10.92 0.00 6.31
CA SER A 55 11.16 1.40 5.94
C SER A 55 11.14 2.33 7.16
N ALA A 56 10.25 2.10 8.13
CA ALA A 56 10.19 2.87 9.35
C ALA A 56 11.41 2.61 10.28
N GLU A 57 11.85 1.37 10.40
CA GLU A 57 13.06 0.99 11.17
C GLU A 57 14.30 1.70 10.60
N LEU A 58 14.46 1.73 9.27
CA LEU A 58 15.55 2.46 8.63
C LEU A 58 15.39 3.99 8.74
N ALA A 59 14.17 4.52 8.69
CA ALA A 59 13.96 5.98 8.82
C ALA A 59 14.28 6.47 10.23
N PHE A 60 14.08 5.59 11.22
CA PHE A 60 14.37 5.82 12.63
C PHE A 60 15.87 5.84 12.94
N SER A 61 16.69 5.07 12.22
CA SER A 61 18.15 5.07 12.42
C SER A 61 18.83 6.36 11.94
N LEU A 62 18.15 7.16 11.14
CA LEU A 62 18.61 8.45 10.62
C LEU A 62 18.24 9.62 11.56
N PRO A 63 19.01 10.73 11.58
CA PRO A 63 18.73 11.89 12.43
C PRO A 63 17.34 12.48 12.17
N ALA A 64 16.69 13.02 13.20
CA ALA A 64 15.36 13.61 13.07
C ALA A 64 15.37 14.83 12.14
N LEU A 65 14.30 14.98 11.34
CA LEU A 65 14.11 16.15 10.50
C LEU A 65 13.29 17.20 11.25
N PRO A 66 13.57 18.50 11.07
CA PRO A 66 12.70 19.55 11.59
C PRO A 66 11.34 19.52 10.89
N LEU A 67 10.29 19.99 11.58
CA LEU A 67 8.91 19.99 11.07
C LEU A 67 8.77 20.70 9.72
N ALA A 68 9.56 21.75 9.48
CA ALA A 68 9.56 22.51 8.23
C ALA A 68 10.09 21.72 7.01
N GLU A 69 10.89 20.68 7.24
CA GLU A 69 11.46 19.83 6.18
C GLU A 69 10.64 18.56 5.92
N LEU A 70 9.59 18.32 6.71
CA LEU A 70 8.70 17.20 6.47
C LEU A 70 7.90 17.44 5.19
N GLN A 71 7.96 16.46 4.29
CA GLN A 71 7.23 16.52 3.04
C GLN A 71 5.72 16.51 3.33
N PRO A 72 4.94 17.41 2.70
CA PRO A 72 3.49 17.43 2.89
C PRO A 72 2.89 16.10 2.42
N PRO A 73 1.73 15.68 2.99
CA PRO A 73 1.03 14.51 2.52
C PRO A 73 0.74 14.64 1.01
N PRO A 74 0.82 13.54 0.26
CA PRO A 74 0.58 13.59 -1.18
C PRO A 74 -0.86 14.08 -1.46
N PRO A 75 -1.05 14.88 -2.51
CA PRO A 75 -2.39 15.35 -2.88
C PRO A 75 -3.28 14.16 -3.21
N ILE A 76 -4.51 14.21 -2.71
CA ILE A 76 -5.55 13.21 -3.00
C ILE A 76 -5.97 13.40 -4.46
N THR A 77 -5.94 12.32 -5.24
CA THR A 77 -6.40 12.33 -6.63
C THR A 77 -7.93 12.25 -6.70
N GLU A 78 -8.53 12.70 -7.80
CA GLU A 78 -10.00 12.64 -7.97
C GLU A 78 -10.53 11.19 -7.90
N GLU A 79 -9.77 10.24 -8.44
CA GLU A 79 -10.04 8.81 -8.35
C GLU A 79 -10.01 8.30 -6.90
N ASP A 80 -9.05 8.76 -6.09
CA ASP A 80 -8.98 8.40 -4.68
C ASP A 80 -10.16 9.00 -3.91
N ALA A 81 -10.53 10.25 -4.21
CA ALA A 81 -11.63 10.97 -3.57
C ALA A 81 -12.98 10.26 -3.72
N GLN A 82 -13.27 9.73 -4.91
CA GLN A 82 -14.53 9.01 -5.20
C GLN A 82 -14.63 7.68 -4.44
N ASP A 83 -13.52 6.95 -4.32
CA ASP A 83 -13.47 5.65 -3.65
C ASP A 83 -13.12 5.76 -2.15
N MET A 84 -12.98 6.98 -1.58
CA MET A 84 -12.50 7.18 -0.20
C MET A 84 -13.34 6.46 0.84
N ASP A 85 -14.67 6.52 0.73
CA ASP A 85 -15.58 5.94 1.72
C ASP A 85 -15.48 4.41 1.72
N ALA A 86 -15.53 3.80 0.53
CA ALA A 86 -15.39 2.37 0.34
C ALA A 86 -14.00 1.88 0.78
N TYR A 87 -12.95 2.61 0.41
CA TYR A 87 -11.58 2.32 0.83
C TYR A 87 -11.42 2.39 2.35
N THR A 88 -11.94 3.43 3.00
CA THR A 88 -11.80 3.62 4.45
C THR A 88 -12.50 2.50 5.21
N LEU A 89 -13.72 2.12 4.80
CA LEU A 89 -14.44 0.99 5.38
C LEU A 89 -13.71 -0.35 5.16
N ALA A 90 -13.29 -0.61 3.91
CA ALA A 90 -12.57 -1.84 3.58
C ALA A 90 -11.24 -1.94 4.33
N LYS A 91 -10.53 -0.82 4.53
CA LYS A 91 -9.30 -0.77 5.30
C LYS A 91 -9.52 -1.11 6.78
N ALA A 92 -10.62 -0.65 7.37
CA ALA A 92 -10.99 -1.03 8.73
C ALA A 92 -11.24 -2.55 8.84
N TYR A 93 -11.93 -3.15 7.85
CA TYR A 93 -12.09 -4.61 7.78
C TYR A 93 -10.76 -5.36 7.55
N PHE A 94 -9.88 -4.79 6.74
CA PHE A 94 -8.55 -5.34 6.50
C PHE A 94 -7.72 -5.42 7.79
N ASP A 95 -7.79 -4.39 8.64
CA ASP A 95 -7.01 -4.32 9.88
C ASP A 95 -7.47 -5.32 10.94
N VAL A 96 -8.77 -5.65 10.97
CA VAL A 96 -9.32 -6.74 11.79
C VAL A 96 -9.15 -8.12 11.15
N LYS A 97 -8.43 -8.21 10.02
CA LYS A 97 -8.14 -9.45 9.26
C LYS A 97 -9.37 -10.10 8.62
N GLU A 98 -10.46 -9.37 8.43
CA GLU A 98 -11.65 -9.81 7.71
C GLU A 98 -11.51 -9.53 6.20
N TYR A 99 -10.52 -10.19 5.58
CA TYR A 99 -10.11 -9.90 4.20
C TYR A 99 -11.19 -10.16 3.15
N ASP A 100 -12.07 -11.13 3.38
CA ASP A 100 -13.16 -11.45 2.44
C ASP A 100 -14.19 -10.31 2.37
N ARG A 101 -14.55 -9.76 3.53
CA ARG A 101 -15.44 -8.58 3.63
C ARG A 101 -14.79 -7.35 3.02
N ALA A 102 -13.51 -7.12 3.29
CA ALA A 102 -12.76 -6.01 2.68
C ALA A 102 -12.80 -6.09 1.14
N ALA A 103 -12.64 -7.29 0.56
CA ALA A 103 -12.70 -7.48 -0.88
C ALA A 103 -14.09 -7.24 -1.47
N HIS A 104 -15.17 -7.49 -0.72
CA HIS A 104 -16.54 -7.24 -1.16
C HIS A 104 -16.82 -5.75 -1.37
N PHE A 105 -16.41 -4.89 -0.42
CA PHE A 105 -16.65 -3.45 -0.52
C PHE A 105 -15.78 -2.76 -1.58
N LEU A 106 -14.65 -3.35 -1.96
CA LEU A 106 -13.77 -2.84 -3.01
C LEU A 106 -14.11 -3.40 -4.40
N HIS A 107 -15.16 -4.21 -4.52
CA HIS A 107 -15.59 -4.81 -5.78
C HIS A 107 -16.28 -3.76 -6.67
N GLY A 108 -15.48 -3.00 -7.42
CA GLY A 108 -15.96 -1.95 -8.34
C GLY A 108 -15.24 -0.61 -8.19
N CYS A 109 -14.24 -0.50 -7.31
CA CYS A 109 -13.40 0.68 -7.19
C CYS A 109 -12.35 0.75 -8.30
N ASP A 110 -12.16 1.93 -8.87
CA ASP A 110 -11.23 2.18 -9.98
C ASP A 110 -9.94 2.88 -9.53
N SER A 111 -9.88 3.41 -8.30
CA SER A 111 -8.65 3.93 -7.71
C SER A 111 -7.55 2.86 -7.68
N LYS A 112 -6.34 3.24 -8.08
CA LYS A 112 -5.15 2.37 -8.04
C LYS A 112 -4.90 1.80 -6.64
N LYS A 113 -5.18 2.58 -5.60
CA LYS A 113 -4.98 2.21 -4.19
C LYS A 113 -6.06 1.23 -3.73
N ALA A 114 -7.32 1.49 -4.05
CA ALA A 114 -8.43 0.61 -3.75
C ALA A 114 -8.31 -0.74 -4.48
N TYR A 115 -7.98 -0.70 -5.77
CA TYR A 115 -7.78 -1.90 -6.59
C TYR A 115 -6.64 -2.79 -6.09
N PHE A 116 -5.51 -2.18 -5.68
CA PHE A 116 -4.41 -2.94 -5.06
C PHE A 116 -4.89 -3.66 -3.79
N LEU A 117 -5.58 -2.95 -2.90
CA LEU A 117 -6.06 -3.53 -1.63
C LEU A 117 -7.09 -4.64 -1.87
N TYR A 118 -7.94 -4.50 -2.89
CA TYR A 118 -8.89 -5.53 -3.32
C TYR A 118 -8.16 -6.83 -3.73
N MET A 119 -7.22 -6.73 -4.66
CA MET A 119 -6.47 -7.88 -5.15
C MET A 119 -5.63 -8.52 -4.03
N TYR A 120 -5.02 -7.68 -3.18
CA TYR A 120 -4.23 -8.16 -2.05
C TYR A 120 -5.08 -8.89 -1.01
N SER A 121 -6.27 -8.37 -0.69
CA SER A 121 -7.21 -9.03 0.23
C SER A 121 -7.62 -10.40 -0.28
N ARG A 122 -7.96 -10.54 -1.57
CA ARG A 122 -8.30 -11.83 -2.18
C ARG A 122 -7.12 -12.81 -2.17
N TYR A 123 -5.91 -12.31 -2.38
CA TYR A 123 -4.70 -13.13 -2.26
C TYR A 123 -4.53 -13.68 -0.84
N LEU A 124 -4.69 -12.84 0.19
CA LEU A 124 -4.56 -13.25 1.58
C LEU A 124 -5.62 -14.28 1.99
N VAL A 125 -6.88 -14.11 1.60
CA VAL A 125 -7.94 -15.12 1.82
C VAL A 125 -7.51 -16.48 1.25
N ARG A 126 -7.06 -16.50 -0.01
CA ARG A 126 -6.60 -17.73 -0.66
C ARG A 126 -5.38 -18.34 0.01
N ALA A 127 -4.41 -17.51 0.45
CA ALA A 127 -3.23 -17.97 1.15
C ALA A 127 -3.59 -18.62 2.49
N ILE A 128 -4.48 -17.98 3.26
CA ILE A 128 -4.94 -18.48 4.56
C ILE A 128 -5.73 -19.78 4.39
N LEU A 129 -6.65 -19.85 3.43
CA LEU A 129 -7.42 -21.08 3.15
C LEU A 129 -6.51 -22.26 2.76
N LYS A 130 -5.48 -22.03 1.94
CA LYS A 130 -4.48 -23.06 1.61
C LYS A 130 -3.70 -23.55 2.83
N CYS A 131 -3.33 -22.65 3.74
CA CYS A 131 -2.69 -23.04 4.99
C CYS A 131 -3.63 -23.83 5.91
N HIS A 132 -4.90 -23.45 5.99
CA HIS A 132 -5.90 -24.19 6.77
C HIS A 132 -6.14 -25.61 6.20
N SER A 133 -6.23 -25.75 4.88
CA SER A 133 -6.36 -27.07 4.24
C SER A 133 -5.11 -27.92 4.47
N ALA A 134 -3.91 -27.35 4.29
CA ALA A 134 -2.65 -28.05 4.57
C ALA A 134 -2.50 -28.44 6.06
N PHE A 135 -2.96 -27.61 6.98
CA PHE A 135 -2.99 -27.93 8.41
C PHE A 135 -4.00 -29.05 8.72
N SER A 136 -5.17 -29.04 8.06
CA SER A 136 -6.16 -30.10 8.22
C SER A 136 -5.64 -31.45 7.71
N GLU A 137 -4.97 -31.49 6.55
CA GLU A 137 -4.38 -32.71 6.01
C GLU A 137 -3.25 -33.25 6.92
N THR A 138 -2.35 -32.38 7.40
CA THR A 138 -1.27 -32.79 8.30
C THR A 138 -1.77 -33.26 9.66
N SER A 139 -2.88 -32.71 10.17
CA SER A 139 -3.51 -33.19 11.40
C SER A 139 -4.16 -34.58 11.25
N ILE A 140 -4.76 -34.90 10.09
CA ILE A 140 -5.31 -36.24 9.78
C ILE A 140 -4.20 -37.31 9.67
N PHE A 141 -3.03 -36.97 9.14
CA PHE A 141 -1.90 -37.90 9.11
C PHE A 141 -1.31 -38.19 10.51
N ARG A 142 -1.38 -37.22 11.43
CA ARG A 142 -0.87 -37.41 12.81
C ARG A 142 -1.77 -38.30 13.66
N THR A 143 -3.08 -38.32 13.43
CA THR A 143 -4.03 -39.17 14.19
C THR A 143 -4.05 -40.63 13.74
N ASN A 144 -3.50 -40.96 12.57
CA ASN A 144 -3.46 -42.32 12.02
C ASN A 144 -2.10 -43.03 12.19
N GLY A 145 -1.18 -42.46 12.98
CA GLY A 145 0.10 -43.07 13.33
C GLY A 145 -0.08 -44.26 14.27
N LYS A 146 -0.31 -45.45 13.72
CA LYS A 146 -0.24 -46.75 14.43
C LYS A 146 1.06 -46.84 15.25
N VAL A 147 0.95 -46.91 16.57
CA VAL A 147 2.05 -47.25 17.48
C VAL A 147 2.47 -48.69 17.17
N LYS A 148 3.61 -48.87 16.49
CA LYS A 148 4.25 -50.19 16.39
C LYS A 148 5.05 -50.40 17.67
N SER A 149 4.50 -51.24 18.56
CA SER A 149 5.22 -51.79 19.71
C SER A 149 6.35 -52.70 19.19
N PHE A 150 7.60 -52.34 19.47
CA PHE A 150 8.73 -53.25 19.34
C PHE A 150 8.74 -54.16 20.58
N LYS A 151 8.72 -55.48 20.35
CA LYS A 151 9.07 -56.52 21.32
C LYS A 151 10.56 -56.82 21.19
#